data_AF-A0A520WGY5-F1
#
_entry.id   AF-A0A520WGY5-F1
#
_cell.length_a   1.000
_cell.length_b   1.000
_cell.length_c   1.000
_cell.angle_alpha   90.00
_cell.angle_beta   90.00
_cell.angle_gamma   90.00
#
_symmetry.space_group_name_H-M   'P 1'
#
loop_
_entity.id
_entity.type
_entity.pdbx_description
1 polymer ?
#
loop_
_entity_poly.entity_id
_entity_poly.type
_entity_poly.pdbx_seq_one_letter_code
_entity_poly.pdbx_strand_id
1 'polypeptide(L)'
;MEKGSIVKNLFQIVLIILCFIYCELDAQNRSRRKDQEKRNIDQLKINAYPIVTENEGIKLKVYGMIPYQSLQFLKNNETFIAGYETSITIRDKDGNQLDRKTFQSEVKVDNYLSTVDRSFREVVMADFFVKDQEYTVVGELIDQDTRTKGIVKKTINLQGLLKEVCIYPPFIIGEYPGNWGFEEDEIPVTTRDINHKIKEFPLFISGKIKPGEFTVSLTAKNSDDEIFWNKNIELISDNNIFSERIIIDKKPEENLTMQVSVTLKQNKVSDTKEISLRMRKPGLSFFINNVDEALDQMRYIVTDEEYKLIKKSKRKEREKLFYQFWDDRDPTPGTIANELMDQYYYRVKYSNEKFASFLPGWKTDMGMIYILFGPPDDMQRTFGQNQRNTYETWYYYSINRNFTFYDENGFGEFKLTTPYYRAVGW
;
A
#
# COMPACT_ATOMS: atom_id res chain seq x y z
N MET A 1 73.68 -3.59 -2.78
CA MET A 1 72.47 -3.75 -1.92
C MET A 1 71.30 -2.83 -2.31
N GLU A 2 71.44 -1.87 -3.22
CA GLU A 2 70.37 -0.88 -3.50
C GLU A 2 69.26 -1.34 -4.48
N LYS A 3 69.53 -2.23 -5.45
CA LYS A 3 68.51 -2.62 -6.46
C LYS A 3 67.32 -3.41 -5.88
N GLY A 4 67.53 -4.18 -4.81
CA GLY A 4 66.46 -4.97 -4.18
C GLY A 4 65.46 -4.15 -3.34
N SER A 5 65.89 -2.98 -2.85
CA SER A 5 65.03 -2.08 -2.06
C SER A 5 64.06 -1.30 -2.95
N ILE A 6 64.54 -0.86 -4.13
CA ILE A 6 63.72 -0.11 -5.10
C ILE A 6 62.57 -0.96 -5.65
N VAL A 7 62.83 -2.25 -5.95
CA VAL A 7 61.80 -3.16 -6.49
C VAL A 7 60.74 -3.50 -5.44
N LYS A 8 61.11 -3.64 -4.16
CA LYS A 8 60.15 -3.82 -3.06
C LYS A 8 59.24 -2.60 -2.86
N ASN A 9 59.82 -1.39 -2.92
CA ASN A 9 59.03 -0.15 -2.84
C ASN A 9 58.09 0.00 -4.04
N LEU A 10 58.53 -0.35 -5.25
CA LEU A 10 57.68 -0.31 -6.44
C LEU A 10 56.50 -1.28 -6.33
N PHE A 11 56.73 -2.49 -5.82
CA PHE A 11 55.68 -3.49 -5.62
C PHE A 11 54.66 -3.07 -4.55
N GLN A 12 55.11 -2.45 -3.45
CA GLN A 12 54.22 -1.88 -2.44
C GLN A 12 53.36 -0.74 -3.00
N ILE A 13 53.93 0.13 -3.82
CA ILE A 13 53.19 1.24 -4.47
C ILE A 13 52.12 0.68 -5.42
N VAL A 14 52.45 -0.33 -6.23
CA VAL A 14 51.48 -0.98 -7.13
C VAL A 14 50.35 -1.66 -6.35
N LEU A 15 50.66 -2.32 -5.23
CA LEU A 15 49.65 -2.97 -4.38
C LEU A 15 48.70 -1.94 -3.75
N ILE A 16 49.24 -0.80 -3.31
CA ILE A 16 48.44 0.30 -2.74
C ILE A 16 47.52 0.90 -3.82
N ILE A 17 48.03 1.14 -5.03
CA ILE A 17 47.24 1.64 -6.16
C ILE A 17 46.11 0.66 -6.53
N LEU A 18 46.39 -0.66 -6.58
CA LEU A 18 45.37 -1.68 -6.82
C LEU A 18 44.30 -1.70 -5.72
N CYS A 19 44.68 -1.54 -4.45
CA CYS A 19 43.73 -1.42 -3.34
C CYS A 19 42.88 -0.15 -3.45
N PHE A 20 43.45 0.99 -3.85
CA PHE A 20 42.69 2.23 -4.07
C PHE A 20 41.70 2.11 -5.23
N ILE A 21 42.09 1.49 -6.34
CA ILE A 21 41.20 1.22 -7.48
C ILE A 21 40.06 0.28 -7.07
N TYR A 22 40.36 -0.75 -6.27
CA TYR A 22 39.34 -1.67 -5.77
C TYR A 22 38.37 -0.99 -4.79
N CYS A 23 38.87 -0.13 -3.91
CA CYS A 23 38.05 0.68 -3.00
C CYS A 23 37.18 1.70 -3.75
N GLU A 24 37.68 2.34 -4.83
CA GLU A 24 36.89 3.24 -5.65
C GLU A 24 35.79 2.50 -6.42
N LEU A 25 36.08 1.32 -6.98
CA LEU A 25 35.07 0.47 -7.63
C LEU A 25 33.99 0.03 -6.65
N ASP A 26 34.36 -0.39 -5.43
CA ASP A 26 33.40 -0.82 -4.40
C ASP A 26 32.61 0.38 -3.82
N ALA A 27 33.22 1.56 -3.73
CA ALA A 27 32.56 2.81 -3.34
C ALA A 27 31.57 3.32 -4.41
N GLN A 28 31.94 3.24 -5.70
CA GLN A 28 31.04 3.57 -6.82
C GLN A 28 29.88 2.57 -6.94
N ASN A 29 30.11 1.29 -6.61
CA ASN A 29 29.04 0.28 -6.58
C ASN A 29 28.12 0.45 -5.36
N ARG A 30 28.66 0.87 -4.21
CA ARG A 30 27.88 1.23 -3.00
C ARG A 30 27.07 2.51 -3.19
N SER A 31 27.57 3.51 -3.91
CA SER A 31 26.79 4.72 -4.20
C SER A 31 25.66 4.45 -5.19
N ARG A 32 25.90 3.64 -6.24
CA ARG A 32 24.84 3.18 -7.16
C ARG A 32 23.73 2.36 -6.46
N ARG A 33 24.07 1.60 -5.41
CA ARG A 33 23.07 0.86 -4.60
C ARG A 33 22.25 1.75 -3.66
N LYS A 34 22.73 2.95 -3.32
CA LYS A 34 22.04 3.86 -2.39
C LYS A 34 21.00 4.76 -3.08
N ASP A 35 21.19 5.06 -4.36
CA ASP A 35 20.31 5.94 -5.16
C ASP A 35 19.57 5.23 -6.31
N GLN A 36 19.45 3.91 -6.30
CA GLN A 36 18.46 3.24 -7.16
C GLN A 36 17.07 3.53 -6.59
N GLU A 37 16.31 4.39 -7.28
CA GLU A 37 14.85 4.44 -7.11
C GLU A 37 14.32 3.00 -7.04
N LYS A 38 13.63 2.66 -5.96
CA LYS A 38 13.04 1.32 -5.79
C LYS A 38 12.21 1.01 -7.02
N ARG A 39 12.57 -0.06 -7.73
CA ARG A 39 11.81 -0.48 -8.92
C ARG A 39 10.42 -0.90 -8.48
N ASN A 40 9.46 -0.79 -9.39
CA ASN A 40 8.09 -1.23 -9.16
C ASN A 40 7.99 -2.67 -8.64
N ILE A 41 8.76 -3.59 -9.23
CA ILE A 41 8.80 -4.99 -8.81
C ILE A 41 9.28 -5.20 -7.36
N ASP A 42 10.02 -4.25 -6.79
CA ASP A 42 10.55 -4.31 -5.42
C ASP A 42 9.51 -3.89 -4.36
N GLN A 43 8.26 -3.61 -4.77
CA GLN A 43 7.17 -3.17 -3.89
C GLN A 43 6.37 -4.31 -3.24
N LEU A 44 6.68 -5.58 -3.53
CA LEU A 44 6.14 -6.75 -2.81
C LEU A 44 6.31 -6.57 -1.30
N LYS A 45 5.25 -6.80 -0.53
CA LYS A 45 5.30 -6.81 0.94
C LYS A 45 5.10 -8.22 1.48
N ILE A 46 5.76 -8.54 2.58
CA ILE A 46 5.54 -9.77 3.33
C ILE A 46 5.20 -9.47 4.78
N ASN A 47 4.18 -10.17 5.27
CA ASN A 47 3.80 -10.18 6.67
C ASN A 47 3.63 -11.60 7.17
N ALA A 48 3.91 -11.80 8.44
CA ALA A 48 3.93 -13.13 9.02
C ALA A 48 3.43 -13.05 10.45
N TYR A 49 2.55 -13.98 10.78
CA TYR A 49 1.77 -14.01 12.00
C TYR A 49 1.89 -15.41 12.59
N PRO A 50 2.57 -15.58 13.73
CA PRO A 50 2.53 -16.84 14.44
C PRO A 50 1.12 -17.04 15.01
N ILE A 51 0.57 -18.22 14.79
CA ILE A 51 -0.72 -18.64 15.32
C ILE A 51 -0.49 -19.92 16.12
N VAL A 52 -1.11 -19.98 17.30
CA VAL A 52 -1.03 -21.16 18.14
C VAL A 52 -1.69 -22.34 17.45
N THR A 53 -1.15 -23.54 17.66
CA THR A 53 -1.70 -24.79 17.14
C THR A 53 -1.55 -25.87 18.22
N GLU A 54 -2.38 -26.91 18.16
CA GLU A 54 -2.28 -28.07 19.04
C GLU A 54 -1.01 -28.89 18.80
N ASN A 55 -0.40 -28.76 17.62
CA ASN A 55 0.84 -29.44 17.26
C ASN A 55 2.02 -28.93 18.11
N GLU A 56 3.10 -29.72 18.20
CA GLU A 56 4.33 -29.38 18.96
C GLU A 56 5.12 -28.16 18.44
N GLY A 57 4.63 -27.48 17.40
CA GLY A 57 5.28 -26.33 16.78
C GLY A 57 4.42 -25.08 16.77
N ILE A 58 4.92 -24.08 16.05
CA ILE A 58 4.26 -22.81 15.79
C ILE A 58 3.77 -22.85 14.34
N LYS A 59 2.48 -22.54 14.12
CA LYS A 59 1.97 -22.31 12.78
C LYS A 59 2.28 -20.86 12.39
N LEU A 60 3.25 -20.65 11.53
CA LEU A 60 3.59 -19.33 10.99
C LEU A 60 2.80 -19.10 9.69
N LYS A 61 1.76 -18.26 9.77
CA LYS A 61 0.97 -17.85 8.61
C LYS A 61 1.61 -16.63 7.96
N VAL A 62 1.90 -16.71 6.66
CA VAL A 62 2.64 -15.69 5.91
C VAL A 62 1.81 -15.21 4.73
N TYR A 63 1.74 -13.89 4.56
CA TYR A 63 1.05 -13.22 3.46
C TYR A 63 2.04 -12.47 2.59
N GLY A 64 1.99 -12.71 1.28
CA GLY A 64 2.64 -11.91 0.26
C GLY A 64 1.61 -10.98 -0.38
N MET A 65 1.87 -9.67 -0.36
CA MET A 65 0.99 -8.66 -0.98
C MET A 65 1.70 -8.06 -2.18
N ILE A 66 1.08 -8.21 -3.34
CA ILE A 66 1.62 -7.81 -4.64
C ILE A 66 0.79 -6.61 -5.13
N PRO A 67 1.26 -5.36 -4.94
CA PRO A 67 0.57 -4.20 -5.46
C PRO A 67 0.46 -4.26 -6.98
N TYR A 68 -0.63 -3.79 -7.58
CA TYR A 68 -0.76 -3.82 -9.05
C TYR A 68 0.33 -2.98 -9.73
N GLN A 69 0.69 -1.85 -9.14
CA GLN A 69 1.83 -1.03 -9.60
C GLN A 69 3.19 -1.77 -9.61
N SER A 70 3.30 -2.95 -9.00
CA SER A 70 4.52 -3.78 -9.06
C SER A 70 4.60 -4.67 -10.30
N LEU A 71 3.49 -4.82 -11.02
CA LEU A 71 3.33 -5.66 -12.21
C LEU A 71 3.26 -4.81 -13.48
N GLN A 72 3.71 -5.39 -14.59
CA GLN A 72 3.55 -4.81 -15.91
C GLN A 72 2.22 -5.28 -16.50
N PHE A 73 1.26 -4.36 -16.59
CA PHE A 73 0.02 -4.62 -17.30
C PHE A 73 0.20 -4.39 -18.80
N LEU A 74 -0.33 -5.31 -19.61
CA LEU A 74 -0.43 -5.22 -21.06
C LEU A 74 -1.90 -5.08 -21.48
N LYS A 75 -2.18 -4.19 -22.44
CA LYS A 75 -3.54 -4.05 -22.99
C LYS A 75 -3.87 -5.31 -23.81
N ASN A 76 -4.99 -5.95 -23.49
CA ASN A 76 -5.56 -7.06 -24.22
C ASN A 76 -7.04 -6.74 -24.54
N ASN A 77 -7.30 -6.35 -25.80
CA ASN A 77 -8.58 -5.84 -26.27
C ASN A 77 -9.08 -4.65 -25.41
N GLU A 78 -10.22 -4.81 -24.74
CA GLU A 78 -10.85 -3.83 -23.85
C GLU A 78 -10.36 -3.92 -22.39
N THR A 79 -9.42 -4.83 -22.09
CA THR A 79 -8.95 -5.10 -20.72
C THR A 79 -7.43 -5.00 -20.61
N PHE A 80 -6.91 -5.04 -19.38
CA PHE A 80 -5.49 -5.04 -19.08
C PHE A 80 -5.16 -6.27 -18.26
N ILE A 81 -4.07 -6.93 -18.62
CA ILE A 81 -3.66 -8.22 -18.05
C ILE A 81 -2.21 -8.15 -17.57
N ALA A 82 -1.92 -8.72 -16.40
CA ALA A 82 -0.56 -8.90 -15.91
C ALA A 82 -0.37 -10.29 -15.29
N GLY A 83 0.60 -11.05 -15.81
CA GLY A 83 0.99 -12.35 -15.25
C GLY A 83 2.09 -12.21 -14.19
N TYR A 84 2.00 -12.97 -13.10
CA TYR A 84 3.04 -13.01 -12.08
C TYR A 84 3.37 -14.43 -11.61
N GLU A 85 4.61 -14.63 -11.18
CA GLU A 85 5.04 -15.77 -10.37
C GLU A 85 5.60 -15.23 -9.05
N THR A 86 5.16 -15.78 -7.93
CA THR A 86 5.64 -15.36 -6.61
C THR A 86 5.97 -16.56 -5.77
N SER A 87 6.91 -16.42 -4.83
CA SER A 87 7.18 -17.46 -3.86
C SER A 87 7.48 -16.89 -2.48
N ILE A 88 7.08 -17.65 -1.47
CA ILE A 88 7.35 -17.40 -0.06
C ILE A 88 8.25 -18.53 0.42
N THR A 89 9.46 -18.18 0.86
CA THR A 89 10.47 -19.12 1.34
C THR A 89 10.78 -18.82 2.79
N ILE A 90 10.90 -19.84 3.63
CA ILE A 90 11.37 -19.68 5.01
C ILE A 90 12.77 -20.26 5.17
N ARG A 91 13.64 -19.50 5.83
CA ARG A 91 15.03 -19.86 6.09
C ARG A 91 15.32 -19.82 7.58
N ASP A 92 16.15 -20.76 8.04
CA ASP A 92 16.67 -20.73 9.41
C ASP A 92 17.68 -19.58 9.63
N LYS A 93 18.17 -19.46 10.86
CA LYS A 93 19.19 -18.46 11.26
C LYS A 93 20.51 -18.59 10.50
N ASP A 94 20.83 -19.78 10.00
CA ASP A 94 22.07 -20.07 9.29
C ASP A 94 21.92 -19.81 7.77
N GLY A 95 20.69 -19.46 7.34
CA GLY A 95 20.35 -19.13 5.96
C GLY A 95 19.92 -20.34 5.13
N ASN A 96 19.84 -21.53 5.72
CA ASN A 96 19.36 -22.72 5.02
C ASN A 96 17.86 -22.60 4.76
N GLN A 97 17.45 -22.98 3.55
CA GLN A 97 16.03 -23.03 3.20
C GLN A 97 15.39 -24.25 3.87
N LEU A 98 14.29 -24.02 4.59
CA LEU A 98 13.51 -25.09 5.21
C LEU A 98 12.33 -25.51 4.33
N ASP A 99 11.61 -24.54 3.75
CA ASP A 99 10.46 -24.78 2.88
C ASP A 99 10.24 -23.59 1.93
N ARG A 100 9.54 -23.83 0.82
CA ARG A 100 9.17 -22.83 -0.20
C ARG A 100 7.77 -23.14 -0.74
N LYS A 101 6.92 -22.13 -0.81
CA LYS A 101 5.63 -22.16 -1.53
C LYS A 101 5.70 -21.23 -2.73
N THR A 102 5.21 -21.68 -3.87
CA THR A 102 5.18 -20.93 -5.14
C THR A 102 3.75 -20.78 -5.61
N PHE A 103 3.43 -19.63 -6.16
CA PHE A 103 2.12 -19.26 -6.67
C PHE A 103 2.31 -18.61 -8.05
N GLN A 104 1.40 -18.90 -8.97
CA GLN A 104 1.40 -18.32 -10.29
C GLN A 104 -0.03 -17.97 -10.64
N SER A 105 -0.27 -16.73 -11.08
CA SER A 105 -1.60 -16.28 -11.47
C SER A 105 -1.50 -15.12 -12.47
N GLU A 106 -2.65 -14.71 -12.95
CA GLU A 106 -2.84 -13.58 -13.85
C GLU A 106 -3.92 -12.65 -13.28
N VAL A 107 -3.67 -11.35 -13.32
CA VAL A 107 -4.60 -10.31 -12.92
C VAL A 107 -5.21 -9.67 -14.15
N LYS A 108 -6.53 -9.55 -14.18
CA LYS A 108 -7.27 -8.88 -15.25
C LYS A 108 -8.07 -7.70 -14.68
N VAL A 109 -7.93 -6.53 -15.31
CA VAL A 109 -8.69 -5.32 -14.95
C VAL A 109 -9.28 -4.66 -16.19
N ASP A 110 -10.43 -4.01 -16.05
CA ASP A 110 -11.17 -3.46 -17.19
C ASP A 110 -10.67 -2.08 -17.64
N ASN A 111 -9.87 -1.39 -16.84
CA ASN A 111 -9.40 -0.05 -17.17
C ASN A 111 -7.96 0.19 -16.73
N TYR A 112 -7.30 1.14 -17.41
CA TYR A 112 -5.92 1.51 -17.14
C TYR A 112 -5.71 2.08 -15.72
N LEU A 113 -6.71 2.79 -15.18
CA LEU A 113 -6.58 3.42 -13.86
C LEU A 113 -6.44 2.38 -12.74
N SER A 114 -7.08 1.22 -12.87
CA SER A 114 -6.88 0.10 -11.96
C SER A 114 -5.44 -0.42 -11.96
N THR A 115 -4.72 -0.34 -13.09
CA THR A 115 -3.33 -0.84 -13.20
C THR A 115 -2.33 0.01 -12.40
N VAL A 116 -2.64 1.29 -12.20
CA VAL A 116 -1.79 2.27 -11.50
C VAL A 116 -2.30 2.63 -10.10
N ASP A 117 -3.44 2.04 -9.70
CA ASP A 117 -4.03 2.27 -8.38
C ASP A 117 -3.15 1.65 -7.28
N ARG A 118 -2.90 2.43 -6.22
CA ARG A 118 -2.03 2.01 -5.11
C ARG A 118 -2.77 1.19 -4.04
N SER A 119 -4.11 1.17 -4.08
CA SER A 119 -4.95 0.40 -3.17
C SER A 119 -5.10 -1.06 -3.62
N PHE A 120 -5.09 -1.30 -4.94
CA PHE A 120 -5.21 -2.63 -5.53
C PHE A 120 -3.94 -3.46 -5.38
N ARG A 121 -4.17 -4.72 -5.02
CA ARG A 121 -3.14 -5.71 -4.77
C ARG A 121 -3.72 -7.10 -4.92
N GLU A 122 -2.87 -8.04 -5.32
CA GLU A 122 -3.08 -9.45 -5.10
C GLU A 122 -2.53 -9.86 -3.73
N VAL A 123 -3.11 -10.91 -3.14
CA VAL A 123 -2.63 -11.50 -1.89
C VAL A 123 -2.43 -13.01 -2.09
N VAL A 124 -1.26 -13.50 -1.67
CA VAL A 124 -0.96 -14.93 -1.57
C VAL A 124 -0.70 -15.30 -0.11
N MET A 125 -1.07 -16.51 0.29
CA MET A 125 -0.93 -17.01 1.66
C MET A 125 -0.17 -18.34 1.70
N ALA A 126 0.75 -18.48 2.64
CA ALA A 126 1.47 -19.72 2.94
C ALA A 126 1.47 -20.00 4.45
N ASP A 127 1.29 -21.27 4.84
CA ASP A 127 1.45 -21.73 6.21
C ASP A 127 2.76 -22.53 6.34
N PHE A 128 3.55 -22.24 7.38
CA PHE A 128 4.74 -23.00 7.75
C PHE A 128 4.64 -23.49 9.18
N PHE A 129 5.17 -24.69 9.47
CA PHE A 129 5.25 -25.22 10.82
C PHE A 129 6.69 -25.18 11.30
N VAL A 130 6.94 -24.43 12.38
CA VAL A 130 8.30 -24.06 12.81
C VAL A 130 8.48 -24.15 14.32
N LYS A 131 9.73 -24.21 14.79
CA LYS A 131 10.08 -24.11 16.22
C LYS A 131 10.20 -22.66 16.68
N ASP A 132 10.32 -22.43 17.98
CA ASP A 132 10.48 -21.10 18.60
C ASP A 132 11.92 -20.55 18.47
N GLN A 133 12.35 -20.29 17.24
CA GLN A 133 13.64 -19.67 16.94
C GLN A 133 13.48 -18.50 15.97
N GLU A 134 14.59 -17.88 15.59
CA GLU A 134 14.61 -16.83 14.58
C GLU A 134 14.59 -17.45 13.16
N TYR A 135 13.83 -16.82 12.26
CA TYR A 135 13.78 -17.17 10.85
C TYR A 135 13.85 -15.93 9.96
N THR A 136 14.28 -16.12 8.72
CA THR A 136 14.12 -15.14 7.65
C THR A 136 13.09 -15.65 6.65
N VAL A 137 12.00 -14.90 6.48
CA VAL A 137 11.03 -15.12 5.40
C VAL A 137 11.48 -14.30 4.19
N VAL A 138 11.58 -14.95 3.04
CA VAL A 138 11.99 -14.36 1.77
C VAL A 138 10.83 -14.44 0.79
N GLY A 139 10.40 -13.28 0.32
CA GLY A 139 9.43 -13.13 -0.75
C GLY A 139 10.13 -12.83 -2.04
N GLU A 140 9.69 -13.48 -3.09
CA GLU A 140 10.23 -13.29 -4.43
C GLU A 140 9.05 -13.10 -5.38
N LEU A 141 9.05 -12.01 -6.14
CA LEU A 141 8.07 -11.70 -7.17
C LEU A 141 8.78 -11.61 -8.52
N ILE A 142 8.22 -12.28 -9.51
CA ILE A 142 8.66 -12.26 -10.90
C ILE A 142 7.47 -11.83 -11.75
N ASP A 143 7.63 -10.73 -12.45
CA ASP A 143 6.67 -10.31 -13.48
C ASP A 143 6.88 -11.18 -14.74
N GLN A 144 5.83 -11.82 -15.24
CA GLN A 144 5.96 -12.83 -16.29
C GLN A 144 6.32 -12.23 -17.65
N ASP A 145 5.92 -10.98 -17.92
CA ASP A 145 6.15 -10.31 -19.18
C ASP A 145 7.56 -9.72 -19.27
N THR A 146 7.95 -8.93 -18.27
CA THR A 146 9.26 -8.28 -18.22
C THR A 146 10.37 -9.19 -17.70
N ARG A 147 10.02 -10.32 -17.06
CA ARG A 147 10.94 -11.21 -16.33
C ARG A 147 11.72 -10.50 -15.22
N THR A 148 11.30 -9.30 -14.83
CA THR A 148 11.93 -8.57 -13.73
C THR A 148 11.61 -9.25 -12.41
N LYS A 149 12.59 -9.20 -11.51
CA LYS A 149 12.54 -9.90 -10.22
C LYS A 149 12.71 -8.92 -9.07
N GLY A 150 11.78 -8.97 -8.13
CA GLY A 150 11.81 -8.29 -6.85
C GLY A 150 11.98 -9.28 -5.71
N ILE A 151 12.75 -8.90 -4.68
CA ILE A 151 12.97 -9.74 -3.49
C ILE A 151 12.78 -8.90 -2.24
N VAL A 152 11.96 -9.39 -1.31
CA VAL A 152 11.80 -8.83 0.04
C VAL A 152 12.23 -9.86 1.07
N LYS A 153 12.89 -9.41 2.15
CA LYS A 153 13.29 -10.26 3.27
C LYS A 153 12.74 -9.68 4.57
N LYS A 154 12.21 -10.54 5.43
CA LYS A 154 11.70 -10.18 6.75
C LYS A 154 12.19 -11.18 7.79
N THR A 155 12.92 -10.69 8.78
CA THR A 155 13.32 -11.50 9.94
C THR A 155 12.17 -11.55 10.95
N ILE A 156 11.95 -12.72 11.54
CA ILE A 156 10.90 -12.97 12.53
C ILE A 156 11.52 -13.72 13.69
N ASN A 157 11.32 -13.19 14.89
CA ASN A 157 11.74 -13.83 16.12
C ASN A 157 10.53 -14.54 16.77
N LEU A 158 10.62 -15.85 16.93
CA LEU A 158 9.58 -16.67 17.54
C LEU A 158 9.98 -17.24 18.92
N GLN A 159 11.11 -16.81 19.49
CA GLN A 159 11.61 -17.34 20.76
C GLN A 159 10.60 -17.17 21.89
N GLY A 160 10.43 -18.25 22.67
CA GLY A 160 9.56 -18.26 23.84
C GLY A 160 8.07 -18.44 23.54
N LEU A 161 7.66 -18.61 22.28
CA LEU A 161 6.28 -18.91 21.90
C LEU A 161 5.89 -20.40 22.06
N LEU A 162 6.81 -21.25 22.52
CA LEU A 162 6.51 -22.64 22.89
C LEU A 162 6.50 -22.88 24.41
N LYS A 163 6.59 -21.83 25.24
CA LYS A 163 6.39 -21.93 26.69
C LYS A 163 4.98 -22.47 26.99
N GLU A 164 4.84 -23.21 28.10
CA GLU A 164 3.55 -23.79 28.51
C GLU A 164 2.44 -22.75 28.64
N VAL A 165 2.77 -21.57 29.19
CA VAL A 165 1.87 -20.43 29.28
C VAL A 165 2.55 -19.23 28.62
N CYS A 166 2.03 -18.80 27.48
CA CYS A 166 2.52 -17.62 26.76
C CYS A 166 1.47 -17.08 25.80
N ILE A 167 1.57 -15.80 25.49
CA ILE A 167 0.71 -15.14 24.51
C ILE A 167 1.50 -14.82 23.24
N TYR A 168 0.89 -15.11 22.10
CA TYR A 168 1.47 -14.85 20.79
C TYR A 168 1.28 -13.37 20.43
N PRO A 169 2.16 -12.78 19.60
CA PRO A 169 2.00 -11.42 19.13
C PRO A 169 0.58 -11.17 18.59
N PRO A 170 -0.19 -10.26 19.20
CA PRO A 170 -1.54 -9.97 18.76
C PRO A 170 -1.51 -9.17 17.44
N PHE A 171 -2.59 -9.23 16.67
CA PHE A 171 -2.73 -8.46 15.44
C PHE A 171 -4.18 -8.10 15.20
N ILE A 172 -4.40 -7.06 14.41
CA ILE A 172 -5.74 -6.62 14.03
C ILE A 172 -6.20 -7.49 12.86
N ILE A 173 -7.48 -7.85 12.87
CA ILE A 173 -8.17 -8.43 11.72
C ILE A 173 -8.88 -7.30 10.97
N GLY A 174 -8.74 -7.31 9.65
CA GLY A 174 -9.49 -6.45 8.74
C GLY A 174 -10.16 -7.29 7.67
N GLU A 175 -10.80 -6.60 6.73
CA GLU A 175 -11.57 -7.24 5.67
C GLU A 175 -10.80 -7.24 4.34
N TYR A 176 -10.79 -8.38 3.67
CA TYR A 176 -10.29 -8.52 2.31
C TYR A 176 -10.93 -9.76 1.66
N PRO A 177 -11.58 -9.64 0.48
CA PRO A 177 -12.33 -10.73 -0.12
C PRO A 177 -11.54 -12.03 -0.27
N GLY A 178 -12.10 -13.16 0.15
CA GLY A 178 -11.54 -14.49 0.02
C GLY A 178 -11.26 -15.21 1.34
N ASN A 179 -10.59 -16.36 1.25
CA ASN A 179 -10.32 -17.23 2.39
C ASN A 179 -8.86 -17.12 2.83
N TRP A 180 -8.61 -16.34 3.88
CA TRP A 180 -7.24 -16.00 4.32
C TRP A 180 -6.81 -16.70 5.61
N GLY A 181 -7.48 -17.81 5.95
CA GLY A 181 -7.15 -18.65 7.10
C GLY A 181 -7.73 -18.17 8.44
N PHE A 182 -8.76 -17.31 8.38
CA PHE A 182 -9.65 -16.90 9.47
C PHE A 182 -11.11 -17.12 9.01
N GLU A 183 -12.08 -16.28 9.40
CA GLU A 183 -13.40 -16.34 8.76
C GLU A 183 -13.32 -15.91 7.28
N GLU A 184 -14.42 -16.12 6.55
CA GLU A 184 -14.59 -15.59 5.20
C GLU A 184 -14.35 -14.07 5.20
N ASP A 185 -13.58 -13.60 4.21
CA ASP A 185 -13.18 -12.21 4.03
C ASP A 185 -12.34 -11.59 5.16
N GLU A 186 -11.88 -12.37 6.15
CA GLU A 186 -11.03 -11.87 7.23
C GLU A 186 -9.54 -12.08 6.95
N ILE A 187 -8.74 -11.01 7.02
CA ILE A 187 -7.27 -11.05 6.89
C ILE A 187 -6.58 -10.21 7.98
N PRO A 188 -5.38 -10.60 8.45
CA PRO A 188 -4.59 -9.74 9.33
C PRO A 188 -4.22 -8.42 8.66
N VAL A 189 -4.45 -7.31 9.38
CA VAL A 189 -4.02 -5.99 8.94
C VAL A 189 -2.49 -5.94 8.96
N THR A 190 -1.92 -5.62 7.81
CA THR A 190 -0.47 -5.64 7.59
C THR A 190 0.26 -4.36 7.94
N THR A 191 -0.49 -3.30 8.17
CA THR A 191 0.04 -2.00 8.56
C THR A 191 -0.27 -1.74 10.03
N ARG A 192 0.64 -1.02 10.69
CA ARG A 192 0.38 -0.48 12.04
C ARG A 192 -0.41 0.82 11.98
N ASP A 193 -0.57 1.37 10.77
CA ASP A 193 -1.38 2.54 10.53
C ASP A 193 -2.84 2.12 10.34
N ILE A 194 -3.77 2.71 11.09
CA ILE A 194 -5.20 2.45 11.04
C ILE A 194 -5.89 3.74 10.60
N ASN A 195 -6.90 3.68 9.72
CA ASN A 195 -7.68 4.88 9.44
C ASN A 195 -8.37 5.36 10.73
N HIS A 196 -8.22 6.65 11.06
CA HIS A 196 -8.85 7.28 12.22
C HIS A 196 -10.39 7.17 12.28
N LYS A 197 -11.04 6.85 11.16
CA LYS A 197 -12.49 6.60 11.05
C LYS A 197 -12.91 5.25 11.62
N ILE A 198 -12.01 4.28 11.64
CA ILE A 198 -12.31 2.96 12.21
C ILE A 198 -12.59 3.16 13.69
N LYS A 199 -13.86 2.96 14.05
CA LYS A 199 -14.35 3.11 15.43
C LYS A 199 -14.07 1.87 16.25
N GLU A 200 -14.18 0.72 15.60
CA GLU A 200 -14.02 -0.60 16.17
C GLU A 200 -13.05 -1.39 15.30
N PHE A 201 -12.02 -1.96 15.91
CA PHE A 201 -11.13 -2.87 15.20
C PHE A 201 -10.95 -4.16 16.02
N PRO A 202 -11.20 -5.33 15.41
CA PRO A 202 -11.06 -6.60 16.08
C PRO A 202 -9.58 -6.96 16.24
N LEU A 203 -9.16 -7.13 17.49
CA LEU A 203 -7.85 -7.64 17.84
C LEU A 203 -7.93 -9.15 18.01
N PHE A 204 -7.17 -9.88 17.19
CA PHE A 204 -6.98 -11.30 17.37
C PHE A 204 -5.87 -11.56 18.40
N ILE A 205 -6.20 -12.37 19.39
CA ILE A 205 -5.26 -12.83 20.41
C ILE A 205 -5.25 -14.35 20.43
N SER A 206 -4.07 -14.94 20.67
CA SER A 206 -3.94 -16.38 20.85
C SER A 206 -2.72 -16.70 21.69
N GLY A 207 -2.67 -17.91 22.24
CA GLY A 207 -1.54 -18.33 23.06
C GLY A 207 -1.67 -19.75 23.58
N LYS A 208 -0.62 -20.20 24.27
CA LYS A 208 -0.59 -21.46 25.01
C LYS A 208 -1.00 -21.21 26.45
N ILE A 209 -1.82 -22.10 26.99
CA ILE A 209 -2.31 -22.10 28.37
C ILE A 209 -2.33 -23.54 28.89
N LYS A 210 -2.50 -23.70 30.20
CA LYS A 210 -2.85 -24.99 30.80
C LYS A 210 -4.37 -25.12 30.86
N PRO A 211 -4.93 -26.34 30.81
CA PRO A 211 -6.36 -26.55 30.98
C PRO A 211 -6.81 -25.95 32.33
N GLY A 212 -7.94 -25.26 32.31
CA GLY A 212 -8.52 -24.55 33.46
C GLY A 212 -8.70 -23.06 33.23
N GLU A 213 -8.87 -22.33 34.33
CA GLU A 213 -9.16 -20.90 34.33
C GLU A 213 -7.91 -20.06 34.05
N PHE A 214 -8.07 -18.97 33.31
CA PHE A 214 -7.04 -17.97 33.07
C PHE A 214 -7.66 -16.59 32.82
N THR A 215 -6.84 -15.56 32.91
CA THR A 215 -7.27 -14.17 32.71
C THR A 215 -6.49 -13.55 31.57
N VAL A 216 -7.17 -12.82 30.70
CA VAL A 216 -6.55 -11.94 29.70
C VAL A 216 -6.95 -10.50 29.99
N SER A 217 -5.96 -9.67 30.26
CA SER A 217 -6.13 -8.23 30.46
C SER A 217 -5.54 -7.45 29.30
N LEU A 218 -6.32 -6.59 28.69
CA LEU A 218 -5.91 -5.67 27.63
C LEU A 218 -5.93 -4.25 28.16
N THR A 219 -4.89 -3.49 27.84
CA THR A 219 -4.77 -2.07 28.19
C THR A 219 -4.29 -1.30 26.98
N ALA A 220 -5.00 -0.23 26.60
CA ALA A 220 -4.56 0.69 25.56
C ALA A 220 -4.18 2.04 26.17
N LYS A 221 -2.96 2.48 25.85
CA LYS A 221 -2.38 3.76 26.28
C LYS A 221 -2.15 4.69 25.11
N ASN A 222 -2.29 5.99 25.33
CA ASN A 222 -1.88 7.02 24.36
C ASN A 222 -0.35 7.28 24.44
N SER A 223 0.14 8.26 23.70
CA SER A 223 1.55 8.66 23.71
C SER A 223 2.05 9.22 25.04
N ASP A 224 1.14 9.70 25.87
CA ASP A 224 1.42 10.32 27.18
C ASP A 224 1.31 9.28 28.31
N ASP A 225 1.29 7.98 27.96
CA ASP A 225 1.11 6.84 28.86
C ASP A 225 -0.25 6.78 29.59
N GLU A 226 -1.22 7.62 29.21
CA GLU A 226 -2.55 7.61 29.80
C GLU A 226 -3.38 6.44 29.27
N ILE A 227 -3.96 5.67 30.19
CA ILE A 227 -4.85 4.57 29.87
C ILE A 227 -6.22 5.15 29.51
N PHE A 228 -6.60 5.07 28.24
CA PHE A 228 -7.92 5.52 27.78
C PHE A 228 -8.91 4.36 27.60
N TRP A 229 -8.43 3.13 27.51
CA TRP A 229 -9.23 1.92 27.33
C TRP A 229 -8.57 0.70 27.99
N ASN A 230 -9.39 -0.16 28.59
CA ASN A 230 -8.94 -1.44 29.13
C ASN A 230 -10.09 -2.46 29.07
N LYS A 231 -9.73 -3.74 29.13
CA LYS A 231 -10.68 -4.85 29.21
C LYS A 231 -10.06 -6.01 29.96
N ASN A 232 -10.81 -6.61 30.88
CA ASN A 232 -10.38 -7.81 31.57
C ASN A 232 -11.36 -8.94 31.29
N ILE A 233 -10.85 -10.12 30.96
CA ILE A 233 -11.64 -11.26 30.52
C ILE A 233 -11.16 -12.48 31.31
N GLU A 234 -12.09 -13.16 31.97
CA GLU A 234 -11.86 -14.44 32.61
C GLU A 234 -12.36 -15.54 31.66
N LEU A 235 -11.51 -16.51 31.38
CA LEU A 235 -11.73 -17.56 30.40
C LEU A 235 -11.42 -18.93 31.02
N ILE A 236 -12.07 -19.96 30.49
CA ILE A 236 -11.85 -21.35 30.88
C ILE A 236 -11.67 -22.14 29.58
N SER A 237 -10.65 -22.99 29.52
CA SER A 237 -10.40 -23.87 28.38
C SER A 237 -9.97 -25.25 28.87
N ASP A 238 -10.49 -26.30 28.24
CA ASP A 238 -10.04 -27.68 28.46
C ASP A 238 -8.79 -28.03 27.62
N ASN A 239 -8.43 -27.16 26.67
CA ASN A 239 -7.31 -27.34 25.76
C ASN A 239 -6.05 -26.65 26.28
N ASN A 240 -4.90 -26.91 25.64
CA ASN A 240 -3.64 -26.25 25.97
C ASN A 240 -3.41 -24.94 25.19
N ILE A 241 -4.44 -24.47 24.49
CA ILE A 241 -4.39 -23.31 23.60
C ILE A 241 -5.68 -22.51 23.75
N PHE A 242 -5.61 -21.23 23.38
CA PHE A 242 -6.79 -20.38 23.23
C PHE A 242 -6.60 -19.40 22.07
N SER A 243 -7.72 -18.94 21.53
CA SER A 243 -7.78 -17.85 20.55
C SER A 243 -9.08 -17.09 20.70
N GLU A 244 -9.02 -15.76 20.70
CA GLU A 244 -10.17 -14.89 20.90
C GLU A 244 -10.12 -13.66 19.98
N ARG A 245 -11.29 -13.11 19.66
CA ARG A 245 -11.43 -11.83 18.95
C ARG A 245 -11.96 -10.79 19.92
N ILE A 246 -11.15 -9.77 20.21
CA ILE A 246 -11.50 -8.70 21.13
C ILE A 246 -11.68 -7.39 20.36
N ILE A 247 -12.89 -6.84 20.40
CA ILE A 247 -13.17 -5.52 19.80
C ILE A 247 -12.59 -4.43 20.71
N ILE A 248 -11.76 -3.57 20.12
CA ILE A 248 -11.35 -2.28 20.71
C ILE A 248 -12.24 -1.21 20.09
N ASP A 249 -13.09 -0.60 20.91
CA ASP A 249 -14.17 0.32 20.53
C ASP A 249 -13.89 1.79 20.91
N LYS A 250 -12.70 2.05 21.46
CA LYS A 250 -12.27 3.39 21.85
C LYS A 250 -10.89 3.69 21.28
N LYS A 251 -10.72 4.96 20.91
CA LYS A 251 -9.49 5.51 20.36
C LYS A 251 -9.00 6.71 21.17
N PRO A 252 -7.69 7.04 21.13
CA PRO A 252 -7.19 8.25 21.77
C PRO A 252 -7.83 9.49 21.12
N GLU A 253 -8.17 10.47 21.96
CA GLU A 253 -8.77 11.75 21.53
C GLU A 253 -7.71 12.68 20.94
N GLU A 254 -6.56 12.76 21.62
CA GLU A 254 -5.36 13.50 21.23
C GLU A 254 -4.21 12.52 21.02
N ASN A 255 -3.21 12.89 20.22
CA ASN A 255 -2.06 12.02 19.88
C ASN A 255 -2.51 10.67 19.30
N LEU A 256 -2.65 10.64 17.97
CA LEU A 256 -3.17 9.51 17.16
C LEU A 256 -2.25 8.28 17.12
N THR A 257 -1.66 7.90 18.23
CA THR A 257 -0.88 6.69 18.43
C THR A 257 -1.33 6.03 19.72
N MET A 258 -1.44 4.71 19.70
CA MET A 258 -1.76 3.94 20.88
C MET A 258 -0.86 2.71 21.00
N GLN A 259 -0.55 2.32 22.23
CA GLN A 259 0.08 1.05 22.55
C GLN A 259 -0.95 0.17 23.23
N VAL A 260 -1.22 -0.99 22.65
CA VAL A 260 -2.10 -2.01 23.22
C VAL A 260 -1.24 -3.10 23.82
N SER A 261 -1.29 -3.27 25.14
CA SER A 261 -0.63 -4.35 25.86
C SER A 261 -1.66 -5.42 26.20
N VAL A 262 -1.37 -6.66 25.83
CA VAL A 262 -2.20 -7.84 26.13
C VAL A 262 -1.42 -8.72 27.10
N THR A 263 -2.00 -8.93 28.27
CA THR A 263 -1.39 -9.70 29.36
C THR A 263 -2.22 -10.94 29.64
N LEU A 264 -1.61 -12.10 29.45
CA LEU A 264 -2.13 -13.40 29.86
C LEU A 264 -1.63 -13.70 31.26
N LYS A 265 -2.53 -14.03 32.18
CA LYS A 265 -2.20 -14.49 33.54
C LYS A 265 -2.88 -15.81 33.82
N GLN A 266 -2.09 -16.80 34.23
CA GLN A 266 -2.60 -18.08 34.70
C GLN A 266 -1.76 -18.57 35.88
N ASN A 267 -2.41 -18.84 37.01
CA ASN A 267 -1.74 -19.15 38.27
C ASN A 267 -0.71 -18.06 38.66
N LYS A 268 0.58 -18.42 38.77
CA LYS A 268 1.69 -17.50 39.07
C LYS A 268 2.45 -17.05 37.81
N VAL A 269 2.04 -17.50 36.63
CA VAL A 269 2.69 -17.14 35.37
C VAL A 269 1.93 -15.99 34.71
N SER A 270 2.69 -15.02 34.21
CA SER A 270 2.16 -13.91 33.41
C SER A 270 3.05 -13.74 32.19
N ASP A 271 2.45 -13.49 31.04
CA ASP A 271 3.16 -13.12 29.81
C ASP A 271 2.44 -11.94 29.14
N THR A 272 3.20 -11.00 28.60
CA THR A 272 2.68 -9.76 28.03
C THR A 272 3.25 -9.54 26.64
N LYS A 273 2.40 -9.17 25.70
CA LYS A 273 2.78 -8.72 24.36
C LYS A 273 2.15 -7.38 24.06
N GLU A 274 2.85 -6.60 23.25
CA GLU A 274 2.43 -5.24 22.93
C GLU A 274 2.39 -5.04 21.42
N ILE A 275 1.41 -4.26 20.97
CA ILE A 275 1.30 -3.78 19.61
C ILE A 275 1.14 -2.26 19.62
N SER A 276 1.99 -1.58 18.86
CA SER A 276 1.88 -0.13 18.64
C SER A 276 1.09 0.13 17.37
N LEU A 277 0.04 0.94 17.49
CA LEU A 277 -0.86 1.33 16.43
C LEU A 277 -0.79 2.85 16.24
N ARG A 278 -0.89 3.29 15.00
CA ARG A 278 -0.93 4.72 14.65
C ARG A 278 -2.22 4.97 13.89
N MET A 279 -3.09 5.79 14.44
CA MET A 279 -4.23 6.27 13.69
C MET A 279 -3.75 7.33 12.70
N ARG A 280 -4.10 7.15 11.43
CA ARG A 280 -3.85 8.13 10.38
C ARG A 280 -5.17 8.71 9.94
N LYS A 281 -5.21 10.03 9.88
CA LYS A 281 -6.20 10.72 9.05
C LYS A 281 -5.84 10.44 7.59
N PRO A 282 -6.82 10.24 6.69
CA PRO A 282 -6.56 10.26 5.26
C PRO A 282 -5.70 11.48 4.92
N GLY A 283 -4.53 11.20 4.37
CA GLY A 283 -3.62 12.25 3.94
C GLY A 283 -4.12 12.88 2.65
N LEU A 284 -3.59 14.04 2.30
CA LEU A 284 -3.71 14.57 0.94
C LEU A 284 -3.19 13.54 -0.06
N SER A 285 -3.88 13.41 -1.19
CA SER A 285 -3.37 12.64 -2.33
C SER A 285 -1.96 13.10 -2.69
N PHE A 286 -1.06 12.18 -3.00
CA PHE A 286 0.31 12.50 -3.44
C PHE A 286 0.36 13.33 -4.74
N PHE A 287 -0.76 13.37 -5.47
CA PHE A 287 -0.90 14.19 -6.67
C PHE A 287 -1.23 15.66 -6.35
N ILE A 288 -1.51 15.98 -5.09
CA ILE A 288 -1.81 17.33 -4.62
C ILE A 288 -0.56 17.95 -4.00
N ASN A 289 -0.05 19.00 -4.65
CA ASN A 289 1.05 19.81 -4.10
C ASN A 289 0.55 21.10 -3.43
N ASN A 290 -0.68 21.54 -3.75
CA ASN A 290 -1.27 22.76 -3.24
C ASN A 290 -2.79 22.59 -3.04
N VAL A 291 -3.26 22.68 -1.80
CA VAL A 291 -4.68 22.49 -1.44
C VAL A 291 -5.58 23.56 -2.05
N ASP A 292 -5.12 24.81 -2.15
CA ASP A 292 -5.91 25.90 -2.72
C ASP A 292 -6.15 25.68 -4.22
N GLU A 293 -5.14 25.20 -4.95
CA GLU A 293 -5.30 24.81 -6.35
C GLU A 293 -6.17 23.55 -6.49
N ALA A 294 -5.99 22.57 -5.59
CA ALA A 294 -6.78 21.36 -5.57
C ALA A 294 -8.28 21.64 -5.39
N LEU A 295 -8.64 22.62 -4.56
CA LEU A 295 -10.00 23.12 -4.41
C LEU A 295 -10.57 23.74 -5.69
N ASP A 296 -9.75 24.46 -6.47
CA ASP A 296 -10.20 25.00 -7.76
C ASP A 296 -10.37 23.89 -8.80
N GLN A 297 -9.50 22.88 -8.77
CA GLN A 297 -9.58 21.71 -9.65
C GLN A 297 -10.86 20.90 -9.40
N MET A 298 -11.33 20.83 -8.14
CA MET A 298 -12.59 20.15 -7.76
C MET A 298 -13.86 20.67 -8.45
N ARG A 299 -13.80 21.78 -9.21
CA ARG A 299 -14.94 22.33 -9.96
C ARG A 299 -15.71 21.31 -10.79
N TYR A 300 -15.07 20.21 -11.19
CA TYR A 300 -15.70 19.15 -11.98
C TYR A 300 -16.44 18.11 -11.15
N ILE A 301 -16.49 18.22 -9.83
CA ILE A 301 -17.15 17.25 -8.94
C ILE A 301 -17.98 17.89 -7.82
N VAL A 302 -17.72 19.15 -7.47
CA VAL A 302 -18.53 19.91 -6.50
C VAL A 302 -19.83 20.42 -7.12
N THR A 303 -20.82 20.69 -6.26
CA THR A 303 -22.04 21.45 -6.61
C THR A 303 -21.78 22.96 -6.57
N ASP A 304 -22.70 23.76 -7.09
CA ASP A 304 -22.58 25.23 -7.05
C ASP A 304 -22.60 25.79 -5.63
N GLU A 305 -23.35 25.16 -4.74
CA GLU A 305 -23.41 25.54 -3.33
C GLU A 305 -22.08 25.25 -2.63
N GLU A 306 -21.51 24.07 -2.85
CA GLU A 306 -20.20 23.68 -2.34
C GLU A 306 -19.09 24.58 -2.90
N TYR A 307 -19.14 24.89 -4.20
CA TYR A 307 -18.17 25.80 -4.83
C TYR A 307 -18.25 27.22 -4.25
N LYS A 308 -19.46 27.76 -4.08
CA LYS A 308 -19.68 29.07 -3.46
C LYS A 308 -19.22 29.10 -2.01
N LEU A 309 -19.45 28.03 -1.26
CA LEU A 309 -18.98 27.88 0.12
C LEU A 309 -17.45 27.93 0.16
N ILE A 310 -16.77 27.08 -0.60
CA ILE A 310 -15.31 27.02 -0.71
C ILE A 310 -14.72 28.40 -1.07
N LYS A 311 -15.32 29.08 -2.06
CA LYS A 311 -14.86 30.40 -2.54
C LYS A 311 -15.01 31.52 -1.51
N LYS A 312 -15.99 31.43 -0.60
CA LYS A 312 -16.27 32.45 0.43
C LYS A 312 -15.50 32.21 1.74
N SER A 313 -15.01 31.00 1.99
CA SER A 313 -14.31 30.62 3.22
C SER A 313 -12.89 31.18 3.32
N LYS A 314 -12.41 31.39 4.55
CA LYS A 314 -11.03 31.82 4.81
C LYS A 314 -10.04 30.69 4.54
N ARG A 315 -8.76 31.00 4.27
CA ARG A 315 -7.72 29.99 3.93
C ARG A 315 -7.64 28.81 4.90
N LYS A 316 -7.70 29.05 6.22
CA LYS A 316 -7.69 27.96 7.23
C LYS A 316 -8.95 27.10 7.20
N GLU A 317 -10.10 27.65 6.81
CA GLU A 317 -11.36 26.93 6.71
C GLU A 317 -11.45 26.13 5.40
N ARG A 318 -10.84 26.64 4.32
CA ARG A 318 -10.77 25.99 3.01
C ARG A 318 -10.11 24.60 3.09
N GLU A 319 -9.01 24.48 3.82
CA GLU A 319 -8.34 23.18 4.03
C GLU A 319 -9.25 22.21 4.80
N LYS A 320 -9.97 22.69 5.81
CA LYS A 320 -10.94 21.85 6.55
C LYS A 320 -12.08 21.37 5.63
N LEU A 321 -12.62 22.28 4.81
CA LEU A 321 -13.67 21.96 3.83
C LEU A 321 -13.18 20.98 2.76
N PHE A 322 -11.92 21.13 2.32
CA PHE A 322 -11.28 20.20 1.39
C PHE A 322 -11.29 18.78 1.97
N TYR A 323 -10.76 18.62 3.18
CA TYR A 323 -10.71 17.30 3.81
C TYR A 323 -12.12 16.76 3.99
N GLN A 324 -13.05 17.56 4.53
CA GLN A 324 -14.43 17.13 4.73
C GLN A 324 -15.11 16.67 3.44
N PHE A 325 -14.96 17.43 2.35
CA PHE A 325 -15.55 17.08 1.06
C PHE A 325 -15.12 15.70 0.56
N TRP A 326 -13.82 15.42 0.64
CA TRP A 326 -13.26 14.14 0.22
C TRP A 326 -13.58 13.04 1.22
N ASP A 327 -13.55 13.36 2.51
CA ASP A 327 -13.88 12.45 3.60
C ASP A 327 -15.31 11.89 3.49
N ASP A 328 -16.26 12.75 3.12
CA ASP A 328 -17.68 12.40 2.91
C ASP A 328 -17.90 11.53 1.66
N ARG A 329 -16.94 11.50 0.73
CA ARG A 329 -17.03 10.80 -0.57
C ARG A 329 -16.05 9.63 -0.68
N ASP A 330 -15.42 9.26 0.43
CA ASP A 330 -14.49 8.15 0.54
C ASP A 330 -15.24 6.81 0.37
N PRO A 331 -15.02 6.05 -0.72
CA PRO A 331 -15.70 4.77 -0.94
C PRO A 331 -15.29 3.69 0.07
N THR A 332 -14.10 3.85 0.67
CA THR A 332 -13.43 2.81 1.47
C THR A 332 -12.87 3.43 2.75
N PRO A 333 -13.73 3.96 3.65
CA PRO A 333 -13.30 4.69 4.86
C PRO A 333 -12.49 3.84 5.87
N GLY A 334 -12.36 2.53 5.65
CA GLY A 334 -11.47 1.65 6.41
C GLY A 334 -10.01 1.68 5.95
N THR A 335 -9.71 2.15 4.74
CA THR A 335 -8.34 2.27 4.22
C THR A 335 -7.76 3.63 4.55
N ILE A 336 -6.44 3.78 4.61
CA ILE A 336 -5.81 5.08 4.93
C ILE A 336 -5.89 6.04 3.74
N ALA A 337 -5.93 5.51 2.52
CA ALA A 337 -6.06 6.30 1.31
C ALA A 337 -7.53 6.63 1.08
N ASN A 338 -7.79 7.68 0.31
CA ASN A 338 -9.11 7.89 -0.27
C ASN A 338 -8.94 7.64 -1.77
N GLU A 339 -9.36 6.46 -2.20
CA GLU A 339 -9.17 5.94 -3.55
C GLU A 339 -9.82 6.85 -4.59
N LEU A 340 -11.00 7.41 -4.27
CA LEU A 340 -11.69 8.36 -5.14
C LEU A 340 -10.89 9.67 -5.31
N MET A 341 -10.36 10.21 -4.21
CA MET A 341 -9.51 11.39 -4.24
C MET A 341 -8.24 11.14 -5.05
N ASP A 342 -7.57 10.01 -4.81
CA ASP A 342 -6.36 9.63 -5.53
C ASP A 342 -6.62 9.47 -7.03
N GLN A 343 -7.69 8.78 -7.41
CA GLN A 343 -8.11 8.64 -8.81
C GLN A 343 -8.41 9.99 -9.46
N TYR A 344 -9.12 10.88 -8.75
CA TYR A 344 -9.44 12.19 -9.26
C TYR A 344 -8.19 13.04 -9.52
N TYR A 345 -7.31 13.16 -8.53
CA TYR A 345 -6.10 13.98 -8.68
C TYR A 345 -5.05 13.33 -9.57
N TYR A 346 -5.06 12.00 -9.72
CA TYR A 346 -4.30 11.33 -10.77
C TYR A 346 -4.75 11.83 -12.16
N ARG A 347 -6.05 11.87 -12.43
CA ARG A 347 -6.58 12.38 -13.71
C ARG A 347 -6.26 13.86 -13.91
N VAL A 348 -6.34 14.67 -12.86
CA VAL A 348 -5.95 16.08 -12.91
C VAL A 348 -4.47 16.23 -13.28
N LYS A 349 -3.58 15.48 -12.62
CA LYS A 349 -2.15 15.48 -12.93
C LYS A 349 -1.90 15.04 -14.36
N TYR A 350 -2.50 13.93 -14.80
CA TYR A 350 -2.38 13.43 -16.15
C TYR A 350 -2.84 14.48 -17.18
N SER A 351 -3.98 15.12 -16.93
CA SER A 351 -4.49 16.19 -17.79
C SER A 351 -3.50 17.36 -17.89
N ASN A 352 -2.88 17.76 -16.78
CA ASN A 352 -1.84 18.79 -16.78
C ASN A 352 -0.59 18.37 -17.54
N GLU A 353 -0.21 17.10 -17.50
CA GLU A 353 0.97 16.60 -18.22
C GLU A 353 0.72 16.44 -19.72
N LYS A 354 -0.50 16.12 -20.14
CA LYS A 354 -0.82 15.76 -21.54
C LYS A 354 -1.54 16.83 -22.33
N PHE A 355 -2.40 17.63 -21.68
CA PHE A 355 -3.30 18.57 -22.35
C PHE A 355 -3.02 20.03 -21.99
N ALA A 356 -1.96 20.31 -21.23
CA ALA A 356 -1.58 21.69 -20.96
C ALA A 356 -1.09 22.40 -22.24
N SER A 357 -1.48 23.66 -22.36
CA SER A 357 -1.01 24.60 -23.40
C SER A 357 -0.87 25.97 -22.75
N PHE A 358 -1.54 27.02 -23.26
CA PHE A 358 -1.63 28.33 -22.59
C PHE A 358 -2.38 28.26 -21.25
N LEU A 359 -3.28 27.30 -21.10
CA LEU A 359 -3.99 27.01 -19.86
C LEU A 359 -3.43 25.72 -19.22
N PRO A 360 -3.49 25.59 -17.88
CA PRO A 360 -3.31 24.32 -17.21
C PRO A 360 -4.20 23.25 -17.84
N GLY A 361 -3.66 22.05 -18.05
CA GLY A 361 -4.35 20.99 -18.78
C GLY A 361 -5.70 20.62 -18.18
N TRP A 362 -5.85 20.67 -16.86
CA TRP A 362 -7.13 20.46 -16.18
C TRP A 362 -8.24 21.44 -16.61
N LYS A 363 -7.89 22.66 -17.06
CA LYS A 363 -8.85 23.68 -17.54
C LYS A 363 -9.19 23.54 -19.02
N THR A 364 -8.51 22.69 -19.77
CA THR A 364 -8.79 22.45 -21.19
C THR A 364 -9.98 21.53 -21.38
N ASP A 365 -10.58 21.54 -22.56
CA ASP A 365 -11.74 20.68 -22.85
C ASP A 365 -11.36 19.20 -22.83
N MET A 366 -10.22 18.82 -23.40
CA MET A 366 -9.69 17.45 -23.31
C MET A 366 -9.43 17.06 -21.85
N GLY A 367 -8.81 17.95 -21.06
CA GLY A 367 -8.56 17.69 -19.65
C GLY A 367 -9.84 17.55 -18.82
N MET A 368 -10.88 18.36 -19.11
CA MET A 368 -12.19 18.25 -18.48
C MET A 368 -12.84 16.88 -18.78
N ILE A 369 -12.88 16.47 -20.05
CA ILE A 369 -13.45 15.18 -20.44
C ILE A 369 -12.65 14.03 -19.81
N TYR A 370 -11.32 14.09 -19.82
CA TYR A 370 -10.48 13.07 -19.20
C TYR A 370 -10.68 12.97 -17.68
N ILE A 371 -10.83 14.11 -16.98
CA ILE A 371 -11.10 14.10 -15.54
C ILE A 371 -12.46 13.44 -15.24
N LEU A 372 -13.49 13.79 -16.00
CA LEU A 372 -14.85 13.29 -15.78
C LEU A 372 -15.00 11.82 -16.13
N PHE A 373 -14.47 11.39 -17.28
CA PHE A 373 -14.73 10.08 -17.86
C PHE A 373 -13.54 9.12 -17.80
N GLY A 374 -12.35 9.60 -17.43
CA GLY A 374 -11.13 8.81 -17.46
C GLY A 374 -10.55 8.66 -18.87
N PRO A 375 -9.63 7.69 -19.07
CA PRO A 375 -9.07 7.41 -20.38
C PRO A 375 -10.15 6.89 -21.35
N PRO A 376 -10.15 7.32 -22.63
CA PRO A 376 -11.05 6.78 -23.64
C PRO A 376 -10.66 5.35 -24.02
N ASP A 377 -11.65 4.59 -24.51
CA ASP A 377 -11.47 3.22 -24.99
C ASP A 377 -10.69 3.19 -26.32
N ASP A 378 -11.01 4.15 -27.19
CA ASP A 378 -10.35 4.40 -28.47
C ASP A 378 -10.19 5.90 -28.77
N MET A 379 -9.16 6.25 -29.53
CA MET A 379 -8.87 7.61 -29.97
C MET A 379 -8.58 7.62 -31.47
N GLN A 380 -9.38 8.37 -32.23
CA GLN A 380 -9.16 8.54 -33.67
C GLN A 380 -8.75 9.96 -33.98
N ARG A 381 -7.63 10.11 -34.69
CA ARG A 381 -7.11 11.40 -35.11
C ARG A 381 -7.24 11.55 -36.62
N THR A 382 -7.99 12.55 -37.05
CA THR A 382 -8.24 12.84 -38.46
C THR A 382 -7.61 14.18 -38.83
N PHE A 383 -6.79 14.18 -39.88
CA PHE A 383 -6.20 15.40 -40.44
C PHE A 383 -7.11 15.93 -41.55
N GLY A 384 -7.45 17.22 -41.47
CA GLY A 384 -8.14 17.92 -42.55
C GLY A 384 -7.27 18.04 -43.80
N GLN A 385 -7.90 18.35 -44.94
CA GLN A 385 -7.29 18.41 -46.28
C GLN A 385 -5.99 19.24 -46.36
N ASN A 386 -5.82 20.25 -45.48
CA ASN A 386 -4.65 21.13 -45.46
C ASN A 386 -3.65 20.84 -44.32
N GLN A 387 -3.77 19.70 -43.61
CA GLN A 387 -2.97 19.28 -42.43
C GLN A 387 -2.92 20.26 -41.22
N ARG A 388 -3.50 21.46 -41.34
CA ARG A 388 -3.60 22.46 -40.26
C ARG A 388 -4.78 22.23 -39.30
N ASN A 389 -5.83 21.59 -39.80
CA ASN A 389 -7.07 21.36 -39.06
C ASN A 389 -7.05 19.92 -38.58
N THR A 390 -6.96 19.70 -37.27
CA THR A 390 -6.91 18.34 -36.71
C THR A 390 -8.12 18.08 -35.85
N TYR A 391 -8.80 16.97 -36.11
CA TYR A 391 -9.86 16.45 -35.26
C TYR A 391 -9.32 15.26 -34.47
N GLU A 392 -9.69 15.20 -33.19
CA GLU A 392 -9.47 14.03 -32.36
C GLU A 392 -10.80 13.61 -31.75
N THR A 393 -11.23 12.38 -32.00
CA THR A 393 -12.47 11.84 -31.43
C THR A 393 -12.11 10.76 -30.43
N TRP A 394 -12.56 10.97 -29.20
CA TRP A 394 -12.44 10.02 -28.09
C TRP A 394 -13.72 9.22 -27.98
N TYR A 395 -13.61 7.90 -27.96
CA TYR A 395 -14.74 6.99 -27.83
C TYR A 395 -14.77 6.38 -26.43
N TYR A 396 -15.94 6.43 -25.81
CA TYR A 396 -16.25 5.80 -24.52
C TYR A 396 -17.43 4.84 -24.72
N TYR A 397 -17.13 3.59 -25.04
CA TYR A 397 -18.11 2.57 -25.38
C TYR A 397 -18.97 2.19 -24.19
N SER A 398 -18.37 2.11 -22.99
CA SER A 398 -19.07 1.77 -21.73
C SER A 398 -20.26 2.70 -21.40
N ILE A 399 -20.16 3.97 -21.79
CA ILE A 399 -21.23 4.98 -21.60
C ILE A 399 -21.92 5.38 -22.91
N ASN A 400 -21.59 4.71 -24.01
CA ASN A 400 -22.07 5.01 -25.37
C ASN A 400 -21.97 6.51 -25.72
N ARG A 401 -20.80 7.11 -25.48
CA ARG A 401 -20.52 8.51 -25.82
C ARG A 401 -19.23 8.64 -26.62
N ASN A 402 -19.18 9.69 -27.42
CA ASN A 402 -17.94 10.16 -28.03
C ASN A 402 -17.80 11.67 -27.82
N PHE A 403 -16.56 12.13 -27.78
CA PHE A 403 -16.22 13.54 -27.66
C PHE A 403 -15.25 13.88 -28.79
N THR A 404 -15.66 14.82 -29.66
CA THR A 404 -14.82 15.28 -30.76
C THR A 404 -14.21 16.62 -30.40
N PHE A 405 -12.91 16.72 -30.58
CA PHE A 405 -12.13 17.91 -30.33
C PHE A 405 -11.55 18.43 -31.64
N TYR A 406 -11.46 19.74 -31.77
CA TYR A 406 -10.96 20.44 -32.93
C TYR A 406 -9.84 21.39 -32.52
N ASP A 407 -8.66 21.23 -33.15
CA ASP A 407 -7.56 22.19 -33.04
C ASP A 407 -7.68 23.21 -34.18
N GLU A 408 -8.19 24.40 -33.84
CA GLU A 408 -8.44 25.46 -34.81
C GLU A 408 -7.15 26.13 -35.31
N ASN A 409 -6.12 26.19 -34.46
CA ASN A 409 -4.92 26.97 -34.73
C ASN A 409 -3.67 26.12 -35.02
N GLY A 410 -3.76 24.80 -34.86
CA GLY A 410 -2.64 23.88 -35.09
C GLY A 410 -1.56 23.92 -34.01
N PHE A 411 -1.85 24.54 -32.85
CA PHE A 411 -0.94 24.66 -31.71
C PHE A 411 -1.22 23.61 -30.62
N GLY A 412 -2.08 22.63 -30.90
CA GLY A 412 -2.50 21.62 -29.93
C GLY A 412 -3.55 22.10 -28.93
N GLU A 413 -4.22 23.23 -29.19
CA GLU A 413 -5.31 23.71 -28.33
C GLU A 413 -6.65 23.17 -28.83
N PHE A 414 -6.90 21.91 -28.52
CA PHE A 414 -8.11 21.21 -28.87
C PHE A 414 -9.33 21.73 -28.07
N LYS A 415 -10.36 22.17 -28.80
CA LYS A 415 -11.65 22.60 -28.26
C LYS A 415 -12.73 21.57 -28.57
N LEU A 416 -13.63 21.33 -27.62
CA LEU A 416 -14.74 20.42 -27.81
C LEU A 416 -15.72 20.99 -28.84
N THR A 417 -16.06 20.21 -29.87
CA THR A 417 -16.94 20.69 -30.95
C THR A 417 -18.39 20.88 -30.49
N THR A 418 -18.80 20.14 -29.47
CA THR A 418 -20.15 20.21 -28.88
C THR A 418 -20.01 20.50 -27.38
N PRO A 419 -20.41 21.68 -26.89
CA PRO A 419 -20.22 22.03 -25.48
C PRO A 419 -20.81 20.98 -24.53
N TYR A 420 -20.00 20.56 -23.55
CA TYR A 420 -20.45 19.65 -22.51
C TYR A 420 -21.03 20.44 -21.33
N TYR A 421 -22.35 20.59 -21.30
CA TYR A 421 -23.04 21.17 -20.17
C TYR A 421 -23.35 20.08 -19.14
N ARG A 422 -22.74 20.19 -17.95
CA ARG A 422 -23.17 19.41 -16.79
C ARG A 422 -24.61 19.81 -16.44
N ALA A 423 -25.44 18.86 -16.00
CA ALA A 423 -26.82 19.11 -15.56
C ALA A 423 -26.93 19.90 -14.23
N VAL A 424 -25.82 20.44 -13.73
CA VAL A 424 -25.77 21.41 -12.63
C VAL A 424 -25.40 22.73 -13.30
N GLY A 425 -26.40 23.62 -13.39
CA GLY A 425 -26.39 24.79 -14.27
C GLY A 425 -25.28 25.78 -13.95
N TRP A 426 -24.58 26.20 -14.99
CA TRP A 426 -23.57 27.26 -14.96
C TRP A 426 -24.19 28.65 -14.87
#